data_AF-A0A093ZV28-F1
#
_entry.id   AF-A0A093ZV28-F1
#
_cell.length_a   1.000
_cell.length_b   1.000
_cell.length_c   1.000
_cell.angle_alpha   90.00
_cell.angle_beta   90.00
_cell.angle_gamma   90.00
#
_symmetry.space_group_name_H-M   'P 1'
#
loop_
_entity.id
_entity.type
_entity.pdbx_description
1 polymer ?
#
loop_
_entity_poly.entity_id
_entity_poly.type
_entity_poly.pdbx_seq_one_letter_code
_entity_poly.pdbx_strand_id
1 'polypeptide(L)'
;MKPKTAKPKKNTGGSDPSQPPPNWPPFKPLLPASDIYLEPIVDSQIIVARNFWTSTLCKDYVFFLRSLPLVTTPGKPKKGDAVRVNDRFQITDPAFANRLWLETGLRELVSGRTDDEEEESMSEEERRRLWGGEVVGLNPSIRIYRYTPGQFFDQH
;
A
#
# COMPACT_ATOMS: atom_id res chain seq x y z
N MET A 1 29.21 -49.00 -6.30
CA MET A 1 28.23 -47.88 -6.30
C MET A 1 27.52 -47.87 -4.95
N LYS A 2 27.66 -46.80 -4.15
CA LYS A 2 26.99 -46.65 -2.85
C LYS A 2 25.83 -45.65 -3.02
N PRO A 3 24.61 -45.94 -2.55
CA PRO A 3 23.49 -45.01 -2.70
C PRO A 3 23.67 -43.82 -1.74
N LYS A 4 23.60 -42.60 -2.29
CA LYS A 4 23.61 -41.35 -1.52
C LYS A 4 22.23 -41.13 -0.90
N THR A 5 22.14 -41.16 0.42
CA THR A 5 20.97 -40.73 1.18
C THR A 5 20.80 -39.21 1.07
N ALA A 6 19.66 -38.78 0.52
CA ALA A 6 19.30 -37.38 0.41
C ALA A 6 18.93 -36.81 1.79
N LYS A 7 19.59 -35.70 2.18
CA LYS A 7 19.23 -34.94 3.38
C LYS A 7 17.92 -34.17 3.14
N PRO A 8 16.97 -34.15 4.10
CA PRO A 8 15.74 -33.39 3.93
C PRO A 8 16.02 -31.89 3.95
N LYS A 9 15.50 -31.18 2.93
CA LYS A 9 15.51 -29.72 2.85
C LYS A 9 14.64 -29.17 3.98
N LYS A 10 15.24 -28.42 4.91
CA LYS A 10 14.50 -27.55 5.84
C LYS A 10 13.84 -26.43 5.04
N ASN A 11 12.53 -26.55 4.81
CA ASN A 11 11.69 -25.40 4.47
C ASN A 11 11.57 -24.52 5.73
N THR A 12 12.47 -23.56 5.89
CA THR A 12 12.28 -22.45 6.84
C THR A 12 11.45 -21.35 6.18
N GLY A 13 10.18 -21.66 5.91
CA GLY A 13 9.13 -20.66 5.77
C GLY A 13 8.38 -20.63 7.08
N GLY A 14 9.01 -20.07 8.12
CA GLY A 14 8.35 -19.88 9.40
C GLY A 14 7.20 -18.89 9.20
N SER A 15 5.97 -19.39 9.21
CA SER A 15 4.81 -18.59 9.55
C SER A 15 4.99 -18.14 10.99
N ASP A 16 5.50 -16.92 11.16
CA ASP A 16 5.41 -16.22 12.44
C ASP A 16 3.93 -16.31 12.88
N PRO A 17 3.61 -16.65 14.14
CA PRO A 17 2.23 -16.61 14.63
C PRO A 17 1.62 -15.27 14.22
N SER A 18 0.46 -15.32 13.54
CA SER A 18 -0.20 -14.14 12.99
C SER A 18 -0.49 -13.17 14.13
N GLN A 19 0.36 -12.16 14.26
CA GLN A 19 0.13 -11.06 15.20
C GLN A 19 -1.26 -10.49 14.91
N PRO A 20 -2.06 -10.21 15.94
CA PRO A 20 -3.37 -9.61 15.71
C PRO A 20 -3.19 -8.28 14.96
N PRO A 21 -4.15 -7.93 14.08
CA PRO A 21 -4.15 -6.63 13.45
C PRO A 21 -3.99 -5.48 14.44
N PRO A 22 -3.13 -4.49 14.14
CA PRO A 22 -3.10 -3.25 14.89
C PRO A 22 -4.49 -2.60 14.93
N ASN A 23 -4.77 -1.83 15.98
CA ASN A 23 -6.00 -1.06 16.07
C ASN A 23 -5.91 0.20 15.19
N TRP A 24 -6.08 0.03 13.87
CA TRP A 24 -5.99 1.11 12.89
C TRP A 24 -6.97 2.24 13.21
N PRO A 25 -6.52 3.52 13.24
CA PRO A 25 -7.41 4.64 13.48
C PRO A 25 -8.58 4.69 12.47
N PRO A 26 -9.73 5.27 12.82
CA PRO A 26 -10.81 5.48 11.87
C PRO A 26 -10.35 6.42 10.74
N PHE A 27 -10.85 6.21 9.52
CA PHE A 27 -10.63 7.13 8.41
C PHE A 27 -11.55 8.34 8.53
N LYS A 28 -11.44 9.14 9.59
CA LYS A 28 -12.25 10.35 9.80
C LYS A 28 -11.43 11.45 10.47
N PRO A 29 -11.64 12.73 10.13
CA PRO A 29 -12.54 13.22 9.08
C PRO A 29 -11.95 13.04 7.66
N LEU A 30 -12.82 12.78 6.69
CA LEU A 30 -12.49 12.74 5.26
C LEU A 30 -12.98 14.01 4.58
N LEU A 31 -12.37 14.32 3.44
CA LEU A 31 -12.94 15.29 2.53
C LEU A 31 -14.14 14.68 1.77
N PRO A 32 -15.07 15.50 1.28
CA PRO A 32 -16.01 15.06 0.26
C PRO A 32 -15.28 14.39 -0.91
N ALA A 33 -15.88 13.34 -1.48
CA ALA A 33 -15.29 12.67 -2.64
C ALA A 33 -15.09 13.63 -3.83
N SER A 34 -15.94 14.68 -3.93
CA SER A 34 -15.83 15.79 -4.88
C SER A 34 -14.47 16.46 -4.91
N ASP A 35 -13.80 16.54 -3.75
CA ASP A 35 -12.60 17.33 -3.53
C ASP A 35 -11.31 16.52 -3.75
N ILE A 36 -11.45 15.22 -4.03
CA ILE A 36 -10.39 14.27 -4.33
C ILE A 36 -10.37 14.02 -5.83
N TYR A 37 -9.20 14.13 -6.47
CA TYR A 37 -9.05 13.95 -7.92
C TYR A 37 -7.69 13.35 -8.27
N LEU A 38 -7.62 12.76 -9.46
CA LEU A 38 -6.39 12.22 -10.05
C LEU A 38 -5.74 13.26 -10.95
N GLU A 39 -4.43 13.46 -10.77
CA GLU A 39 -3.61 14.32 -11.62
C GLU A 39 -2.50 13.49 -12.29
N PRO A 40 -2.57 13.26 -13.61
CA PRO A 40 -1.48 12.64 -14.35
C PRO A 40 -0.24 13.52 -14.36
N ILE A 41 0.89 12.98 -13.91
CA ILE A 41 2.21 13.63 -13.98
C ILE A 41 3.02 13.09 -15.16
N VAL A 42 2.87 11.79 -15.43
CA VAL A 42 3.37 11.12 -16.64
C VAL A 42 2.23 10.28 -17.17
N ASP A 43 1.79 10.56 -18.39
CA ASP A 43 0.66 9.90 -19.02
C ASP A 43 0.79 8.38 -18.93
N SER A 44 -0.27 7.75 -18.45
CA SER A 44 -0.36 6.29 -18.28
C SER A 44 0.73 5.64 -17.41
N GLN A 45 1.48 6.42 -16.61
CA GLN A 45 2.57 5.89 -15.78
C GLN A 45 2.54 6.40 -14.33
N ILE A 46 2.42 7.72 -14.15
CA ILE A 46 2.50 8.36 -12.83
C ILE A 46 1.29 9.27 -12.65
N ILE A 47 0.50 8.98 -11.63
CA ILE A 47 -0.71 9.72 -11.26
C ILE A 47 -0.62 10.09 -9.79
N VAL A 48 -1.08 11.28 -9.44
CA VAL A 48 -1.18 11.76 -8.06
C VAL A 48 -2.65 11.83 -7.65
N ALA A 49 -3.01 11.18 -6.54
CA ALA A 49 -4.28 11.41 -5.87
C ALA A 49 -4.17 12.64 -4.97
N ARG A 50 -4.77 13.75 -5.38
CA ARG A 50 -4.74 15.02 -4.64
C ARG A 50 -5.76 15.01 -3.51
N ASN A 51 -5.42 15.67 -2.40
CA ASN A 51 -6.30 15.88 -1.25
C ASN A 51 -6.87 14.60 -0.61
N PHE A 52 -6.22 13.45 -0.80
CA PHE A 52 -6.79 12.16 -0.40
C PHE A 52 -7.19 12.09 1.08
N TRP A 53 -6.34 12.57 1.99
CA TRP A 53 -6.62 12.65 3.42
C TRP A 53 -6.49 14.08 3.96
N THR A 54 -7.30 14.40 4.97
CA THR A 54 -7.21 15.66 5.70
C THR A 54 -5.89 15.73 6.49
N SER A 55 -5.41 16.95 6.78
CA SER A 55 -4.22 17.13 7.62
C SER A 55 -4.37 16.48 9.00
N THR A 56 -5.58 16.52 9.58
CA THR A 56 -5.89 15.85 10.85
C THR A 56 -5.71 14.34 10.75
N LEU A 57 -6.33 13.70 9.74
CA LEU A 57 -6.22 12.27 9.54
C LEU A 57 -4.77 11.82 9.30
N CYS A 58 -4.01 12.59 8.51
CA CYS A 58 -2.57 12.36 8.32
C CYS A 58 -1.80 12.41 9.64
N LYS A 59 -2.07 13.37 10.53
CA LYS A 59 -1.40 13.49 11.82
C LYS A 59 -1.73 12.30 12.74
N ASP A 60 -2.99 11.90 12.79
CA ASP A 60 -3.45 10.78 13.62
C ASP A 60 -2.81 9.47 13.16
N TYR A 61 -2.79 9.22 11.85
CA TYR A 61 -2.10 8.05 11.29
C TYR A 61 -0.59 8.11 11.51
N VAL A 62 0.07 9.25 11.32
CA VAL A 62 1.51 9.38 11.61
C VAL A 62 1.80 9.10 13.08
N PHE A 63 0.97 9.60 14.01
CA PHE A 63 1.12 9.32 15.44
C PHE A 63 0.98 7.83 15.74
N PHE A 64 -0.07 7.19 15.22
CA PHE A 64 -0.30 5.75 15.38
C PHE A 64 0.81 4.89 14.74
N LEU A 65 1.21 5.17 13.50
CA LEU A 65 2.21 4.38 12.79
C LEU A 65 3.58 4.40 13.49
N ARG A 66 3.89 5.46 14.26
CA ARG A 66 5.10 5.54 15.10
C ARG A 66 5.09 4.54 16.25
N SER A 67 3.93 4.12 16.75
CA SER A 67 3.82 3.14 17.85
C SER A 67 3.93 1.69 17.38
N LEU A 68 3.92 1.43 16.06
CA LEU A 68 4.07 0.09 15.52
C LEU A 68 5.50 -0.44 15.74
N PRO A 69 5.67 -1.76 15.93
CA PRO A 69 6.98 -2.37 16.17
C PRO A 69 7.76 -2.56 14.85
N LEU A 70 8.20 -1.45 14.23
CA LEU A 70 8.98 -1.51 12.99
C LEU A 70 10.39 -2.05 13.28
N VAL A 71 10.89 -2.89 12.37
CA VAL A 71 12.23 -3.48 12.43
C VAL A 71 13.09 -2.94 11.30
N THR A 72 14.30 -2.49 11.60
CA THR A 72 15.24 -2.01 10.59
C THR A 72 15.66 -3.15 9.65
N THR A 73 15.53 -2.93 8.36
CA THR A 73 15.93 -3.89 7.33
C THR A 73 17.45 -4.10 7.32
N PRO A 74 17.93 -5.32 7.01
CA PRO A 74 19.36 -5.57 6.88
C PRO A 74 19.94 -4.75 5.72
N GLY A 75 21.00 -3.97 5.96
CA GLY A 75 21.63 -3.13 4.93
C GLY A 75 22.36 -3.90 3.82
N LYS A 76 22.48 -5.23 3.91
CA LYS A 76 23.06 -6.09 2.86
C LYS A 76 21.92 -6.74 2.06
N PRO A 77 21.64 -6.29 0.84
CA PRO A 77 20.60 -6.89 0.01
C PRO A 77 21.00 -8.28 -0.46
N LYS A 78 20.01 -9.09 -0.85
CA LYS A 78 20.26 -10.32 -1.61
C LYS A 78 20.63 -9.96 -3.05
N LYS A 79 21.24 -10.88 -3.79
CA LYS A 79 21.53 -10.69 -5.21
C LYS A 79 20.23 -10.42 -5.97
N GLY A 80 20.14 -9.25 -6.61
CA GLY A 80 18.96 -8.80 -7.35
C GLY A 80 17.93 -8.01 -6.52
N ASP A 81 18.11 -7.93 -5.20
CA ASP A 81 17.30 -7.05 -4.36
C ASP A 81 17.95 -5.66 -4.31
N ALA A 82 17.11 -4.63 -4.24
CA ALA A 82 17.55 -3.26 -4.09
C ALA A 82 18.14 -2.99 -2.69
N VAL A 83 19.20 -2.17 -2.65
CA VAL A 83 19.85 -1.74 -1.41
C VAL A 83 18.88 -0.86 -0.64
N ARG A 84 18.68 -1.16 0.64
CA ARG A 84 17.79 -0.39 1.52
C ARG A 84 18.26 -0.45 2.95
N VAL A 85 18.04 0.65 3.64
CA VAL A 85 18.13 0.76 5.09
C VAL A 85 16.91 1.55 5.51
N ASN A 86 15.88 0.87 6.01
CA ASN A 86 14.65 1.49 6.48
C ASN A 86 14.00 0.65 7.58
N ASP A 87 13.20 1.30 8.42
CA ASP A 87 12.38 0.60 9.40
C ASP A 87 11.13 0.06 8.70
N ARG A 88 10.79 -1.21 8.93
CA ARG A 88 9.70 -1.89 8.23
C ARG A 88 8.77 -2.61 9.20
N PHE A 89 7.48 -2.45 8.96
CA PHE A 89 6.42 -3.28 9.53
C PHE A 89 5.58 -3.85 8.38
N GLN A 90 5.18 -5.12 8.49
CA GLN A 90 4.32 -5.78 7.51
C GLN A 90 3.27 -6.62 8.22
N ILE A 91 2.04 -6.55 7.74
CA ILE A 91 0.95 -7.42 8.15
C ILE A 91 0.04 -7.74 6.96
N THR A 92 -0.65 -8.87 7.00
CA THR A 92 -1.75 -9.15 6.10
C THR A 92 -3.05 -8.80 6.80
N ASP A 93 -3.76 -7.78 6.34
CA ASP A 93 -5.01 -7.30 6.94
C ASP A 93 -6.04 -6.96 5.85
N PRO A 94 -6.84 -7.96 5.42
CA PRO A 94 -7.88 -7.76 4.42
C PRO A 94 -8.97 -6.79 4.86
N ALA A 95 -9.26 -6.73 6.17
CA ALA A 95 -10.29 -5.84 6.70
C ALA A 95 -9.86 -4.38 6.58
N PHE A 96 -8.62 -4.06 7.00
CA PHE A 96 -8.06 -2.73 6.80
C PHE A 96 -7.98 -2.34 5.31
N ALA A 97 -7.50 -3.25 4.45
CA ALA A 97 -7.42 -2.99 3.01
C ALA A 97 -8.81 -2.69 2.40
N ASN A 98 -9.83 -3.45 2.78
CA ASN A 98 -11.20 -3.24 2.32
C ASN A 98 -11.79 -1.91 2.83
N ARG A 99 -11.56 -1.57 4.10
CA ARG A 99 -11.99 -0.26 4.63
C ARG A 99 -11.27 0.90 3.93
N LEU A 100 -9.96 0.80 3.70
CA LEU A 100 -9.22 1.81 2.97
C LEU A 100 -9.77 2.00 1.55
N TRP A 101 -10.14 0.91 0.88
CA TRP A 101 -10.74 0.95 -0.45
C TRP A 101 -12.13 1.59 -0.48
N LEU A 102 -13.03 1.16 0.42
CA LEU A 102 -14.46 1.53 0.39
C LEU A 102 -14.80 2.81 1.16
N GLU A 103 -14.10 3.10 2.26
CA GLU A 103 -14.49 4.17 3.18
C GLU A 103 -13.81 5.51 2.87
N THR A 104 -12.77 5.54 2.04
CA THR A 104 -11.94 6.75 1.84
C THR A 104 -12.18 7.49 0.53
N GLY A 105 -13.10 7.02 -0.31
CA GLY A 105 -13.30 7.54 -1.66
C GLY A 105 -12.30 7.00 -2.69
N LEU A 106 -11.37 6.11 -2.29
CA LEU A 106 -10.35 5.58 -3.19
C LEU A 106 -10.94 4.75 -4.33
N ARG A 107 -11.97 3.93 -4.03
CA ARG A 107 -12.67 3.15 -5.06
C ARG A 107 -13.26 4.07 -6.11
N GLU A 108 -14.02 5.07 -5.70
CA GLU A 108 -14.69 6.02 -6.59
C GLU A 108 -13.66 6.81 -7.39
N LEU A 109 -12.56 7.20 -6.76
CA LEU A 109 -11.47 7.91 -7.42
C LEU A 109 -10.81 7.09 -8.55
N VAL A 110 -10.63 5.78 -8.33
CA VAL A 110 -9.90 4.90 -9.24
C VAL A 110 -10.81 4.25 -10.29
N SER A 111 -12.03 3.87 -9.89
CA SER A 111 -13.01 3.17 -10.72
C SER A 111 -13.97 4.11 -11.47
N GLY A 112 -14.05 5.38 -11.09
CA GLY A 112 -15.07 6.32 -11.57
C GLY A 112 -16.16 6.54 -10.54
N ARG A 113 -16.84 7.69 -10.64
CA ARG A 113 -17.97 8.02 -9.75
C ARG A 113 -19.24 7.52 -10.43
N THR A 114 -19.99 6.68 -9.74
CA THR A 114 -21.22 6.09 -10.26
C THR A 114 -22.43 7.03 -10.23
N ASP A 115 -22.29 8.23 -9.65
CA ASP A 115 -23.41 9.12 -9.39
C ASP A 115 -23.52 10.17 -10.51
N ASP A 116 -24.66 10.16 -11.20
CA ASP A 116 -25.03 10.79 -12.48
C ASP A 116 -24.99 12.34 -12.56
N GLU A 117 -24.26 13.05 -11.70
CA GLU A 117 -24.40 14.52 -11.60
C GLU A 117 -23.19 15.36 -12.06
N GLU A 118 -22.05 14.74 -12.39
CA GLU A 118 -20.91 15.45 -13.00
C GLU A 118 -20.36 14.65 -14.18
N GLU A 119 -20.14 15.33 -15.31
CA GLU A 119 -19.50 14.78 -16.50
C GLU A 119 -18.20 14.07 -16.08
N GLU A 120 -18.18 12.74 -16.12
CA GLU A 120 -16.98 11.99 -15.75
C GLU A 120 -15.81 12.48 -16.61
N SER A 121 -14.77 13.00 -15.95
CA SER A 121 -13.58 13.52 -16.65
C SER A 121 -12.85 12.48 -17.54
N MET A 122 -13.17 11.19 -17.39
CA MET A 122 -12.59 10.09 -18.15
C MET A 122 -13.65 9.05 -18.48
N SER A 123 -13.68 8.59 -19.73
CA SER A 123 -14.51 7.46 -20.15
C SER A 123 -14.04 6.13 -19.52
N GLU A 124 -14.93 5.13 -19.48
CA GLU A 124 -14.59 3.78 -19.02
C GLU A 124 -13.41 3.16 -19.80
N GLU A 125 -13.31 3.42 -21.10
CA GLU A 125 -12.22 2.91 -21.93
C GLU A 125 -10.88 3.54 -21.59
N GLU A 126 -10.85 4.87 -21.41
CA GLU A 126 -9.64 5.58 -21.00
C GLU A 126 -9.18 5.12 -19.62
N ARG A 127 -10.12 4.88 -18.71
CA ARG A 127 -9.83 4.36 -17.37
C ARG A 127 -9.27 2.93 -17.41
N ARG A 128 -9.85 2.05 -18.22
CA ARG A 128 -9.31 0.68 -18.40
C ARG A 128 -7.90 0.70 -19.00
N ARG A 129 -7.64 1.62 -19.95
CA ARG A 129 -6.29 1.82 -20.52
C ARG A 129 -5.31 2.38 -19.49
N LEU A 130 -5.75 3.33 -18.66
CA LEU A 130 -4.95 3.93 -17.59
C LEU A 130 -4.43 2.87 -16.60
N TRP A 131 -5.30 1.95 -16.18
CA TRP A 131 -4.96 0.92 -15.20
C TRP A 131 -4.44 -0.38 -15.82
N GLY A 132 -4.49 -0.52 -17.14
CA GLY A 132 -4.11 -1.74 -17.85
C GLY A 132 -5.04 -2.95 -17.58
N GLY A 133 -6.26 -2.71 -17.09
CA GLY A 133 -7.20 -3.75 -16.68
C GLY A 133 -8.34 -3.22 -15.82
N GLU A 134 -9.07 -4.17 -15.20
CA GLU A 134 -10.13 -3.88 -14.24
C GLU A 134 -9.55 -3.78 -12.82
N VAL A 135 -9.86 -2.69 -12.12
CA VAL A 135 -9.43 -2.50 -10.73
C VAL A 135 -10.45 -3.11 -9.77
N VAL A 136 -10.04 -4.11 -9.01
CA VAL A 136 -10.93 -4.89 -8.12
C VAL A 136 -10.70 -4.65 -6.62
N GLY A 137 -9.70 -3.84 -6.25
CA GLY A 137 -9.41 -3.49 -4.87
C GLY A 137 -7.92 -3.50 -4.53
N LEU A 138 -7.62 -3.51 -3.23
CA LEU A 138 -6.26 -3.43 -2.70
C LEU A 138 -5.68 -4.80 -2.32
N ASN A 139 -4.36 -4.95 -2.48
CA ASN A 139 -3.64 -6.10 -1.94
C ASN A 139 -3.67 -6.05 -0.40
N PRO A 140 -4.01 -7.15 0.30
CA PRO A 140 -4.13 -7.14 1.76
C PRO A 140 -2.77 -7.10 2.49
N SER A 141 -1.64 -7.20 1.78
CA SER A 141 -0.29 -7.08 2.35
C SER A 141 0.06 -5.62 2.64
N ILE A 142 -0.29 -5.16 3.83
CA ILE A 142 0.01 -3.80 4.32
C ILE A 142 1.48 -3.72 4.72
N ARG A 143 2.18 -2.72 4.19
CA ARG A 143 3.61 -2.48 4.45
C ARG A 143 3.83 -1.05 4.84
N ILE A 144 4.39 -0.85 6.02
CA ILE A 144 4.74 0.47 6.54
C ILE A 144 6.25 0.58 6.54
N TYR A 145 6.73 1.70 6.00
CA TYR A 145 8.15 2.06 5.98
C TYR A 145 8.34 3.37 6.72
N ARG A 146 9.37 3.44 7.56
CA ARG A 146 9.81 4.68 8.21
C ARG A 146 11.27 4.93 7.89
N TYR A 147 11.56 6.20 7.63
CA TYR A 147 12.89 6.70 7.32
C TYR A 147 13.28 7.73 8.38
N THR A 148 14.44 7.52 8.99
CA THR A 148 15.14 8.47 9.84
C THR A 148 16.38 9.02 9.10
N PRO A 149 17.01 10.11 9.56
CA PRO A 149 18.19 10.65 8.88
C PRO A 149 19.26 9.57 8.61
N GLY A 150 19.68 9.45 7.34
CA GLY A 150 20.65 8.45 6.89
C GLY A 150 20.05 7.12 6.38
N GLN A 151 18.75 6.89 6.57
CA GLN A 151 18.01 5.77 5.98
C GLN A 151 17.65 6.07 4.52
N PHE A 152 17.61 5.04 3.67
CA PHE A 152 17.40 5.18 2.22
C PHE A 152 16.80 3.92 1.58
N PHE A 153 16.30 4.09 0.37
CA PHE A 153 15.95 3.01 -0.54
C PHE A 153 16.46 3.40 -1.94
N ASP A 154 17.42 2.65 -2.45
CA ASP A 154 18.10 2.97 -3.70
C ASP A 154 17.19 2.76 -4.92
N GLN A 155 17.54 3.36 -6.06
CA GLN A 155 16.82 3.23 -7.32
C GLN A 155 16.70 1.76 -7.72
N HIS A 156 15.50 1.34 -8.15
CA HIS A 156 15.19 -0.03 -8.54
C HIS A 156 14.04 -0.11 -9.54
#